data_AF-K1RXG0-F1
#
_entry.id   AF-K1RXG0-F1
#
_cell.length_a   1.000
_cell.length_b   1.000
_cell.length_c   1.000
_cell.angle_alpha   90.00
_cell.angle_beta   90.00
_cell.angle_gamma   90.00
#
_symmetry.space_group_name_H-M   'P 1'
#
loop_
_entity.id
_entity.type
_entity.pdbx_description
1 polymer ?
#
loop_
_entity_poly.entity_id
_entity_poly.type
_entity_poly.pdbx_seq_one_letter_code
_entity_poly.pdbx_strand_id
1 'polypeptide(L)'
;MYNSCAALFRSMGNSKITLKVSVVENIINIGGNALGVYVLGLGVAGVAIPSLISRAVAGFILYHLLKNPSNEVHLLKERFHIDWPVIHKIFTIGIPSGIENGIFQLGRVIVVSIIAGFGTVQIAANGVANSLDSMGCIVGQAMNLAMITVIGRCVGAGDSGQVRHYTKKLLKITYVCTFVVNSIILLCLPWILKCYGLSTETTQLSYILVMIHNG
;
A
#
# COMPACT_ATOMS: atom_id res chain seq x y z
N MET A 1 -10.48 1.16 -9.59
CA MET A 1 -10.01 1.43 -10.97
C MET A 1 -8.51 1.69 -11.05
N TYR A 2 -7.97 2.68 -10.32
CA TYR A 2 -6.52 2.96 -10.29
C TYR A 2 -5.67 1.72 -10.00
N ASN A 3 -5.94 1.02 -8.89
CA ASN A 3 -5.18 -0.17 -8.50
C ASN A 3 -5.18 -1.27 -9.57
N SER A 4 -6.33 -1.48 -10.24
CA SER A 4 -6.47 -2.47 -11.31
C SER A 4 -5.63 -2.10 -12.53
N CYS A 5 -5.68 -0.84 -12.98
CA CYS A 5 -4.89 -0.39 -14.13
C CYS A 5 -3.39 -0.36 -13.79
N ALA A 6 -3.04 0.08 -12.58
CA ALA A 6 -1.68 0.06 -12.07
C ALA A 6 -1.12 -1.37 -11.99
N ALA A 7 -1.92 -2.35 -11.59
CA ALA A 7 -1.54 -3.76 -11.61
C ALA A 7 -1.24 -4.25 -13.04
N LEU A 8 -2.05 -3.86 -14.04
CA LEU A 8 -1.79 -4.22 -15.44
C LEU A 8 -0.47 -3.62 -15.95
N PHE A 9 -0.19 -2.35 -15.68
CA PHE A 9 1.09 -1.73 -16.08
C PHE A 9 2.30 -2.34 -15.38
N ARG A 10 2.17 -2.71 -14.10
CA ARG A 10 3.21 -3.47 -13.38
C ARG A 10 3.41 -4.86 -14.00
N SER A 11 2.33 -5.58 -14.30
CA SER A 11 2.34 -6.86 -15.00
C SER A 11 2.83 -6.79 -16.44
N MET A 12 2.94 -5.61 -17.05
CA MET A 12 3.64 -5.34 -18.31
C MET A 12 5.13 -4.99 -18.11
N GLY A 13 5.61 -4.90 -16.87
CA GLY A 13 6.97 -4.44 -16.56
C GLY A 13 7.14 -2.93 -16.72
N ASN A 14 6.08 -2.20 -17.05
CA ASN A 14 6.11 -0.75 -17.27
C ASN A 14 5.75 0.04 -15.99
N SER A 15 6.44 -0.27 -14.90
CA SER A 15 6.24 0.33 -13.58
C SER A 15 6.56 1.84 -13.55
N LYS A 16 7.33 2.34 -14.53
CA LYS A 16 7.67 3.77 -14.67
C LYS A 16 6.42 4.62 -14.92
N ILE A 17 5.47 4.13 -15.72
CA ILE A 17 4.21 4.84 -15.98
C ILE A 17 3.39 4.92 -14.69
N THR A 18 3.25 3.81 -13.97
CA THR A 18 2.55 3.79 -12.68
C THR A 18 3.17 4.74 -11.67
N LEU A 19 4.50 4.81 -11.60
CA LEU A 19 5.20 5.75 -10.72
C LEU A 19 4.90 7.20 -11.08
N LYS A 20 5.02 7.59 -12.36
CA LYS A 20 4.72 8.95 -12.81
C LYS A 20 3.29 9.36 -12.49
N VAL A 21 2.32 8.48 -12.75
CA VAL A 21 0.92 8.76 -12.42
C VAL A 21 0.70 8.88 -10.91
N SER A 22 1.36 8.04 -10.10
CA SER A 22 1.26 8.12 -8.64
C SER A 22 1.86 9.42 -8.08
N VAL A 23 2.92 9.95 -8.70
CA VAL A 23 3.48 11.26 -8.33
C VAL A 23 2.47 12.36 -8.63
N VAL A 24 1.86 12.37 -9.82
CA VAL A 24 0.82 13.34 -10.17
C VAL A 24 -0.39 13.23 -9.23
N GLU A 25 -0.83 12.01 -8.92
CA GLU A 25 -1.90 11.75 -7.94
C GLU A 25 -1.58 12.38 -6.59
N ASN A 26 -0.38 12.15 -6.05
CA ASN A 26 0.03 12.70 -4.76
C ASN A 26 0.13 14.23 -4.78
N ILE A 27 0.63 14.82 -5.86
CA ILE A 27 0.69 16.29 -5.99
C ILE A 27 -0.72 16.89 -5.94
N ILE A 28 -1.66 16.32 -6.70
CA ILE A 28 -3.07 16.76 -6.69
C ILE A 28 -3.67 16.55 -5.30
N ASN A 29 -3.37 15.42 -4.66
CA ASN A 29 -3.86 15.11 -3.32
C ASN A 29 -3.39 16.13 -2.28
N ILE A 30 -2.08 16.37 -2.20
CA ILE A 30 -1.48 17.28 -1.21
C ILE A 30 -1.95 18.72 -1.46
N GLY A 31 -1.90 19.17 -2.72
CA GLY A 31 -2.34 20.51 -3.09
C GLY A 31 -3.83 20.73 -2.81
N GLY A 32 -4.66 19.74 -3.15
CA GLY A 32 -6.08 19.79 -2.89
C GLY A 32 -6.42 19.69 -1.39
N ASN A 33 -5.70 18.87 -0.61
CA ASN A 33 -5.87 18.81 0.85
C ASN A 33 -5.56 20.16 1.48
N ALA A 34 -4.46 20.79 1.07
CA ALA A 34 -4.09 22.12 1.57
C ALA A 34 -5.18 23.15 1.25
N LEU A 35 -5.71 23.15 0.03
CA LEU A 35 -6.79 24.06 -0.36
C LEU A 35 -8.11 23.77 0.39
N GLY A 36 -8.50 22.49 0.49
CA GLY A 36 -9.75 22.08 1.13
C GLY A 36 -9.75 22.34 2.64
N VAL A 37 -8.62 22.15 3.31
CA VAL A 37 -8.49 22.33 4.75
C VAL A 37 -8.20 23.79 5.12
N TYR A 38 -7.19 24.41 4.51
CA TYR A 38 -6.73 25.75 4.95
C TYR A 38 -7.51 26.90 4.30
N VAL A 39 -8.01 26.75 3.07
CA VAL A 39 -8.71 27.84 2.37
C VAL A 39 -10.22 27.73 2.53
N LEU A 40 -10.78 26.52 2.33
CA LEU A 40 -12.23 26.30 2.35
C LEU A 40 -12.76 25.95 3.74
N GLY A 41 -11.90 25.64 4.72
CA GLY A 41 -12.31 25.33 6.10
C GLY A 41 -13.19 24.08 6.22
N LEU A 42 -13.19 23.19 5.21
CA LEU A 42 -14.10 22.05 5.11
C LEU A 42 -13.75 20.89 6.08
N GLY A 43 -12.80 21.10 6.99
CA GLY A 43 -12.35 20.10 7.96
C GLY A 43 -12.04 18.76 7.29
N VAL A 44 -12.72 17.70 7.71
CA VAL A 44 -12.55 16.33 7.18
C VAL A 44 -12.94 16.22 5.70
N ALA A 45 -13.98 16.95 5.26
CA ALA A 45 -14.39 16.94 3.85
C ALA A 45 -13.33 17.59 2.95
N GLY A 46 -12.56 18.54 3.50
CA GLY A 46 -11.41 19.18 2.85
C GLY A 46 -10.26 18.23 2.51
N VAL A 47 -10.20 17.04 3.14
CA VAL A 47 -9.23 15.98 2.84
C VAL A 47 -9.86 14.87 1.97
N ALA A 48 -11.13 14.56 2.22
CA ALA A 48 -11.83 13.50 1.51
C ALA A 48 -12.05 13.81 0.02
N ILE A 49 -12.46 15.04 -0.32
CA ILE A 49 -12.75 15.43 -1.72
C ILE A 49 -11.49 15.40 -2.59
N PRO A 50 -10.36 16.04 -2.22
CA PRO A 50 -9.12 15.93 -2.98
C PRO A 50 -8.61 14.50 -3.13
N SER A 51 -8.81 13.68 -2.10
CA SER A 51 -8.45 12.26 -2.14
C SER A 51 -9.25 11.45 -3.14
N LEU A 52 -10.53 11.75 -3.30
CA LEU A 52 -11.35 11.14 -4.33
C LEU A 52 -10.95 11.62 -5.73
N ILE A 53 -10.76 12.94 -5.90
CA ILE A 53 -10.44 13.56 -7.19
C ILE A 53 -9.08 13.08 -7.71
N SER A 54 -8.03 13.12 -6.86
CA SER A 54 -6.69 12.65 -7.21
C SER A 54 -6.72 11.19 -7.71
N ARG A 55 -7.40 10.30 -6.98
CA ARG A 55 -7.57 8.89 -7.37
C ARG A 55 -8.36 8.73 -8.66
N ALA A 56 -9.40 9.53 -8.88
CA ALA A 56 -10.21 9.50 -10.09
C ALA A 56 -9.38 9.92 -11.32
N VAL A 57 -8.64 11.03 -11.20
CA VAL A 57 -7.75 11.54 -12.26
C VAL A 57 -6.65 10.52 -12.58
N ALA A 58 -6.00 9.95 -11.56
CA ALA A 58 -4.97 8.93 -11.73
C ALA A 58 -5.53 7.67 -12.44
N GLY A 59 -6.73 7.23 -12.05
CA GLY A 59 -7.44 6.14 -12.69
C GLY A 59 -7.77 6.44 -14.16
N PHE A 60 -8.22 7.66 -14.47
CA PHE A 60 -8.54 8.09 -15.83
C PHE A 60 -7.30 8.14 -16.72
N ILE A 61 -6.19 8.69 -16.21
CA ILE A 61 -4.91 8.74 -16.94
C ILE A 61 -4.44 7.31 -17.27
N LEU A 62 -4.40 6.41 -16.28
CA LEU A 62 -3.99 5.03 -16.52
C LEU A 62 -4.93 4.31 -17.49
N TYR A 63 -6.24 4.52 -17.37
CA TYR A 63 -7.21 3.93 -18.29
C TYR A 63 -6.99 4.41 -19.74
N HIS A 64 -6.70 5.69 -19.94
CA HIS A 64 -6.42 6.23 -21.27
C HIS A 64 -5.10 5.70 -21.83
N LEU A 65 -4.05 5.63 -21.02
CA LEU A 65 -2.77 5.03 -21.44
C LEU A 65 -2.92 3.55 -21.78
N LEU A 66 -3.82 2.82 -21.10
CA LEU A 66 -4.08 1.40 -21.35
C LEU A 66 -4.80 1.16 -22.70
N LYS A 67 -5.39 2.19 -23.31
CA LYS A 67 -5.94 2.12 -24.68
C LYS A 67 -4.88 2.27 -25.76
N ASN A 68 -3.64 2.62 -25.41
CA ASN A 68 -2.57 2.79 -26.39
C ASN A 68 -2.12 1.39 -26.91
N PRO A 69 -2.25 1.10 -28.22
CA PRO A 69 -1.90 -0.20 -28.80
C PRO A 69 -0.40 -0.53 -28.75
N SER A 70 0.47 0.42 -28.40
CA SER A 70 1.91 0.17 -28.21
C SER A 70 2.27 -0.58 -26.91
N ASN A 71 1.31 -0.84 -26.02
CA ASN A 71 1.54 -1.56 -24.76
C ASN A 71 1.26 -3.06 -24.93
N GLU A 72 2.06 -3.94 -24.30
CA GLU A 72 1.90 -5.42 -24.36
C GLU A 72 0.49 -5.90 -23.95
N VAL A 73 -0.17 -5.17 -23.05
CA VAL A 73 -1.56 -5.37 -22.64
C VAL A 73 -2.30 -4.07 -22.93
N HIS A 74 -3.13 -4.09 -23.96
CA HIS A 74 -3.96 -2.95 -24.36
C HIS A 74 -5.44 -3.34 -24.35
N LEU A 75 -6.30 -2.38 -23.97
CA LEU A 75 -7.75 -2.55 -24.08
C LEU A 75 -8.16 -2.41 -25.55
N LEU A 76 -8.29 -3.54 -26.25
CA LEU A 76 -8.94 -3.57 -27.57
C LEU A 76 -10.39 -3.10 -27.43
N LYS A 77 -10.74 -2.07 -28.18
CA LYS A 77 -12.07 -1.44 -28.18
C LYS A 77 -13.19 -2.39 -28.66
N GLU A 78 -12.85 -3.56 -29.21
CA GLU A 78 -13.81 -4.32 -30.03
C GLU A 78 -14.34 -5.65 -29.50
N ARG A 79 -13.79 -6.30 -28.45
CA ARG A 79 -14.47 -7.49 -27.89
C ARG A 79 -14.25 -7.62 -26.39
N PHE A 80 -15.18 -7.06 -25.61
CA PHE A 80 -15.43 -7.56 -24.26
C PHE A 80 -15.99 -8.98 -24.38
N HIS A 81 -15.10 -9.97 -24.42
CA HIS A 81 -15.49 -11.36 -24.30
C HIS A 81 -15.44 -11.73 -22.82
N ILE A 82 -16.61 -11.92 -22.21
CA ILE A 82 -16.72 -12.34 -20.81
C ILE A 82 -16.40 -13.84 -20.77
N ASP A 83 -15.17 -14.15 -20.39
CA ASP A 83 -14.71 -15.52 -20.20
C ASP A 83 -15.00 -15.95 -18.75
N TRP A 84 -16.14 -16.63 -18.57
CA TRP A 84 -16.57 -17.15 -17.27
C TRP A 84 -15.53 -18.05 -16.58
N PRO A 85 -14.86 -18.99 -17.29
CA PRO A 85 -13.71 -19.73 -16.74
C PRO A 85 -12.61 -18.86 -16.14
N VAL A 86 -12.23 -17.76 -16.80
CA VAL A 86 -11.21 -16.83 -16.29
C VAL A 86 -11.73 -16.07 -15.06
N ILE A 87 -12.98 -15.60 -15.12
CA ILE A 87 -13.63 -14.92 -14.00
C ILE A 87 -13.70 -15.83 -12.77
N HIS A 88 -14.08 -17.10 -12.95
CA HIS A 88 -14.14 -18.05 -11.84
C HIS A 88 -12.76 -18.24 -11.20
N LYS A 89 -11.69 -18.40 -11.99
CA LYS A 89 -10.31 -18.46 -11.46
C LYS A 89 -9.92 -17.21 -10.67
N ILE A 90 -10.30 -16.03 -11.15
CA ILE A 90 -10.05 -14.76 -10.44
C ILE A 90 -10.80 -14.75 -9.10
N PHE A 91 -12.06 -15.18 -9.07
CA PHE A 91 -12.84 -15.26 -7.82
C PHE A 91 -12.30 -16.32 -6.86
N THR A 92 -11.86 -17.49 -7.33
CA THR A 92 -11.28 -18.53 -6.48
C THR A 92 -10.02 -18.06 -5.76
N ILE A 93 -9.26 -17.12 -6.33
CA ILE A 93 -8.08 -16.52 -5.67
C ILE A 93 -8.50 -15.27 -4.86
N GLY A 94 -9.34 -14.41 -5.44
CA GLY A 94 -9.71 -13.13 -4.86
C GLY A 94 -10.62 -13.21 -3.65
N ILE A 95 -11.57 -14.16 -3.61
CA ILE A 95 -12.48 -14.36 -2.48
C ILE A 95 -11.71 -14.76 -1.21
N PRO A 96 -10.88 -15.82 -1.20
CA PRO A 96 -10.15 -16.20 0.01
C PRO A 96 -9.18 -15.12 0.45
N SER A 97 -8.43 -14.50 -0.46
CA SER A 97 -7.54 -13.38 -0.09
C SER A 97 -8.30 -12.17 0.45
N GLY A 98 -9.49 -11.89 -0.08
CA GLY A 98 -10.37 -10.82 0.41
C GLY A 98 -10.92 -11.12 1.80
N ILE A 99 -11.35 -12.36 2.05
CA ILE A 99 -11.82 -12.81 3.37
C ILE A 99 -10.69 -12.76 4.38
N GLU A 100 -9.51 -13.28 4.05
CA GLU A 100 -8.33 -13.23 4.92
C GLU A 100 -7.98 -11.79 5.30
N ASN A 101 -7.89 -10.89 4.31
CA ASN A 101 -7.59 -9.49 4.56
C ASN A 101 -8.70 -8.80 5.39
N GLY A 102 -9.96 -9.14 5.13
CA GLY A 102 -11.11 -8.67 5.90
C GLY A 102 -11.06 -9.10 7.36
N ILE A 103 -10.79 -10.39 7.63
CA ILE A 103 -10.65 -10.92 8.99
C ILE A 103 -9.49 -10.23 9.72
N PHE A 104 -8.34 -10.04 9.06
CA PHE A 104 -7.21 -9.31 9.62
C PHE A 104 -7.56 -7.86 9.98
N GLN A 105 -8.24 -7.15 9.08
CA GLN A 105 -8.62 -5.76 9.34
C GLN A 105 -9.71 -5.63 10.41
N LEU A 106 -10.65 -6.57 10.47
CA LEU A 106 -11.62 -6.63 11.57
C LEU A 106 -10.92 -6.90 12.91
N GLY A 107 -9.99 -7.86 12.96
CA GLY A 107 -9.19 -8.13 14.14
C GLY A 107 -8.40 -6.90 14.60
N ARG A 108 -7.78 -6.19 13.66
CA ARG A 108 -7.08 -4.92 13.95
C ARG A 108 -8.02 -3.88 14.54
N VAL A 109 -9.20 -3.69 13.95
CA VAL A 109 -10.20 -2.72 14.45
C VAL A 109 -10.67 -3.08 15.86
N ILE A 110 -10.93 -4.36 16.14
CA ILE A 110 -11.30 -4.82 17.49
C ILE A 110 -10.20 -4.51 18.51
N VAL A 111 -8.94 -4.85 18.19
CA VAL A 111 -7.79 -4.57 19.08
C VAL A 111 -7.66 -3.07 19.33
N VAL A 112 -7.73 -2.24 18.28
CA VAL A 112 -7.67 -0.78 18.41
C VAL A 112 -8.85 -0.24 19.23
N SER A 113 -10.04 -0.83 19.11
CA SER A 113 -11.23 -0.43 19.87
C SER A 113 -11.10 -0.76 21.36
N ILE A 114 -10.52 -1.91 21.68
CA ILE A 114 -10.18 -2.29 23.06
C ILE A 114 -9.16 -1.30 23.64
N ILE A 115 -8.10 -0.97 22.89
CA ILE A 115 -7.11 0.03 23.30
C ILE A 115 -7.75 1.41 23.53
N ALA A 116 -8.74 1.77 22.72
CA ALA A 116 -9.47 3.03 22.86
C ALA A 116 -10.27 3.13 24.17
N GLY A 117 -10.62 2.01 24.79
CA GLY A 117 -11.25 1.99 26.11
C GLY A 117 -10.31 2.35 27.27
N PHE A 118 -8.98 2.29 27.10
CA PHE A 118 -8.01 2.50 28.19
C PHE A 118 -7.62 3.97 28.43
N GLY A 119 -8.00 4.89 27.54
CA GLY A 119 -7.74 6.31 27.66
C GLY A 119 -7.05 6.94 26.45
N THR A 120 -6.97 8.28 26.45
CA THR A 120 -6.41 9.07 25.35
C THR A 120 -4.91 8.85 25.14
N VAL A 121 -4.17 8.56 26.21
CA VAL A 121 -2.73 8.25 26.20
C VAL A 121 -2.45 6.99 25.39
N GLN A 122 -3.23 5.93 25.60
CA GLN A 122 -3.07 4.64 24.93
C GLN A 122 -3.49 4.73 23.46
N ILE A 123 -4.54 5.49 23.15
CA ILE A 123 -4.95 5.77 21.77
C ILE A 123 -3.83 6.50 21.02
N ALA A 124 -3.28 7.56 21.61
CA ALA A 124 -2.18 8.33 21.02
C ALA A 124 -0.95 7.44 20.80
N ALA A 125 -0.58 6.64 21.82
CA ALA A 125 0.56 5.75 21.73
C ALA A 125 0.41 4.71 20.61
N ASN A 126 -0.78 4.11 20.50
CA ASN A 126 -1.11 3.13 19.48
C ASN A 126 -1.18 3.77 18.08
N GLY A 127 -1.65 5.01 17.94
CA GLY A 127 -1.65 5.73 16.67
C GLY A 127 -0.24 5.97 16.12
N VAL A 128 0.69 6.37 16.99
CA VAL A 128 2.10 6.53 16.64
C VAL A 128 2.76 5.19 16.32
N ALA A 129 2.51 4.17 17.15
CA ALA A 129 3.02 2.82 16.90
C ALA A 129 2.53 2.26 15.55
N ASN A 130 1.24 2.39 15.24
CA ASN A 130 0.68 1.94 13.95
C ASN A 130 1.27 2.70 12.75
N SER A 131 1.58 4.00 12.92
CA SER A 131 2.22 4.78 11.86
C SER A 131 3.64 4.30 11.60
N LEU A 132 4.41 4.06 12.67
CA LEU A 132 5.79 3.57 12.61
C LEU A 132 5.87 2.13 12.10
N ASP A 133 4.97 1.25 12.55
CA ASP A 133 4.80 -0.09 11.99
C ASP A 133 4.49 -0.02 10.50
N SER A 134 3.49 0.78 10.10
CA SER A 134 3.13 0.92 8.69
C SER A 134 4.34 1.35 7.85
N MET A 135 5.23 2.19 8.38
CA MET A 135 6.51 2.58 7.76
C MET A 135 7.51 1.40 7.67
N GLY A 136 7.69 0.63 8.74
CA GLY A 136 8.54 -0.57 8.76
C GLY A 136 8.08 -1.63 7.75
N CYS A 137 6.78 -1.78 7.60
CA CYS A 137 6.14 -2.72 6.67
C CYS A 137 6.13 -2.26 5.20
N ILE A 138 6.50 -1.00 4.87
CA ILE A 138 6.45 -0.47 3.48
C ILE A 138 7.28 -1.32 2.52
N VAL A 139 8.50 -1.70 2.93
CA VAL A 139 9.41 -2.49 2.09
C VAL A 139 8.80 -3.83 1.78
N GLY A 140 8.25 -4.51 2.79
CA GLY A 140 7.57 -5.79 2.63
C GLY A 140 6.39 -5.70 1.66
N GLN A 141 5.54 -4.67 1.82
CA GLN A 141 4.40 -4.46 0.93
C GLN A 141 4.82 -4.15 -0.52
N ALA A 142 5.82 -3.30 -0.72
CA ALA A 142 6.34 -2.98 -2.05
C ALA A 142 6.95 -4.21 -2.73
N MET A 143 7.74 -5.00 -1.98
CA MET A 143 8.35 -6.24 -2.48
C MET A 143 7.31 -7.32 -2.73
N ASN A 144 6.25 -7.43 -1.92
CA ASN A 144 5.15 -8.37 -2.16
C ASN A 144 4.50 -8.12 -3.53
N LEU A 145 4.17 -6.86 -3.83
CA LEU A 145 3.60 -6.48 -5.12
C LEU A 145 4.55 -6.78 -6.29
N ALA A 146 5.84 -6.53 -6.12
CA ALA A 146 6.86 -6.87 -7.12
C ALA A 146 7.02 -8.39 -7.32
N MET A 147 7.02 -9.16 -6.22
CA MET A 147 7.11 -10.63 -6.24
C MET A 147 5.90 -11.24 -6.97
N ILE A 148 4.68 -10.83 -6.64
CA ILE A 148 3.45 -11.30 -7.33
C ILE A 148 3.57 -11.06 -8.85
N THR A 149 4.07 -9.90 -9.24
CA THR A 149 4.23 -9.52 -10.65
C THR A 149 5.29 -10.37 -11.36
N VAL A 150 6.49 -10.48 -10.78
CA VAL A 150 7.62 -11.20 -11.40
C VAL A 150 7.40 -12.71 -11.39
N ILE A 151 6.96 -13.27 -10.25
CA ILE A 151 6.67 -14.70 -10.12
C ILE A 151 5.48 -15.06 -11.00
N GLY A 152 4.43 -14.23 -11.05
CA GLY A 152 3.28 -14.46 -11.93
C GLY A 152 3.68 -14.57 -13.41
N ARG A 153 4.62 -13.73 -13.86
CA ARG A 153 5.20 -13.83 -15.22
C ARG A 153 5.99 -15.12 -15.43
N CYS A 154 6.87 -15.47 -14.49
CA CYS A 154 7.69 -16.70 -14.60
C CYS A 154 6.83 -17.97 -14.57
N VAL A 155 5.81 -18.02 -13.72
CA VAL A 155 4.83 -19.13 -13.67
C VAL A 155 4.04 -19.20 -14.98
N GLY A 156 3.58 -18.06 -15.50
CA GLY A 156 2.89 -18.00 -16.80
C GLY A 156 3.74 -18.46 -17.98
N ALA A 157 5.07 -18.29 -17.91
CA ALA A 157 6.02 -18.77 -18.91
C ALA A 157 6.41 -20.25 -18.74
N GLY A 158 5.92 -20.94 -17.68
CA GLY A 158 6.23 -22.34 -17.39
C GLY A 158 7.65 -22.59 -16.84
N ASP A 159 8.43 -21.55 -16.55
CA ASP A 159 9.82 -21.67 -16.10
C ASP A 159 9.92 -21.75 -14.57
N SER A 160 9.70 -22.95 -14.05
CA SER A 160 9.81 -23.26 -12.61
C SER A 160 11.20 -22.99 -12.02
N GLY A 161 12.26 -23.04 -12.85
CA GLY A 161 13.63 -22.76 -12.43
C GLY A 161 13.82 -21.29 -12.09
N GLN A 162 13.35 -20.41 -12.98
CA GLN A 162 13.36 -18.97 -12.75
C GLN A 162 12.45 -18.55 -11.59
N VAL A 163 11.29 -19.20 -11.40
CA VAL A 163 10.42 -18.95 -10.23
C VAL A 163 11.22 -19.13 -8.93
N ARG A 164 11.88 -20.27 -8.73
CA ARG A 164 12.62 -20.52 -7.47
C ARG A 164 13.80 -19.57 -7.30
N HIS A 165 14.50 -19.23 -8.38
CA HIS A 165 15.62 -18.30 -8.35
C HIS A 165 15.16 -16.89 -7.94
N TYR A 166 14.15 -16.33 -8.62
CA TYR A 166 13.65 -14.99 -8.33
C TYR A 166 13.00 -14.91 -6.95
N THR A 167 12.23 -15.91 -6.55
CA THR A 167 11.64 -15.94 -5.20
C THR A 167 12.73 -15.87 -4.13
N LYS A 168 13.78 -16.71 -4.19
CA LYS A 168 14.88 -16.67 -3.21
C LYS A 168 15.61 -15.33 -3.21
N LYS A 169 15.89 -14.78 -4.40
CA LYS A 169 16.62 -13.52 -4.55
C LYS A 169 15.81 -12.35 -4.02
N LEU A 170 14.55 -12.23 -4.42
CA LEU A 170 13.64 -11.18 -3.96
C LEU A 170 13.40 -11.28 -2.46
N LEU A 171 13.20 -12.49 -1.93
CA LEU A 171 13.04 -12.71 -0.49
C LEU A 171 14.28 -12.27 0.31
N LYS A 172 15.49 -12.62 -0.15
CA LYS A 172 16.75 -12.16 0.48
C LYS A 172 16.87 -10.63 0.47
N ILE A 173 16.53 -10.00 -0.65
CA ILE A 173 16.52 -8.53 -0.76
C ILE A 173 15.48 -7.93 0.20
N THR A 174 14.28 -8.50 0.26
CA THR A 174 13.23 -8.06 1.19
C THR A 174 13.72 -8.13 2.62
N TYR A 175 14.29 -9.24 3.07
CA TYR A 175 14.81 -9.36 4.43
C TYR A 175 15.88 -8.33 4.75
N VAL A 176 16.85 -8.13 3.84
CA VAL A 176 17.92 -7.13 4.04
C VAL A 176 17.35 -5.72 4.09
N CYS A 177 16.50 -5.35 3.13
CA CYS A 177 15.92 -4.01 3.08
C CYS A 177 14.98 -3.75 4.27
N THR A 178 14.16 -4.73 4.66
CA THR A 178 13.30 -4.63 5.84
C THR A 178 14.12 -4.51 7.11
N PHE A 179 15.20 -5.27 7.25
CA PHE A 179 16.10 -5.16 8.39
C PHE A 179 16.75 -3.77 8.47
N VAL A 180 17.24 -3.24 7.33
CA VAL A 180 17.84 -1.91 7.26
C VAL A 180 16.82 -0.83 7.64
N VAL A 181 15.60 -0.88 7.07
CA VAL A 181 14.56 0.11 7.37
C VAL A 181 14.12 0.04 8.83
N ASN A 182 13.88 -1.15 9.38
CA ASN A 182 13.52 -1.29 10.80
C ASN A 182 14.67 -0.85 11.73
N SER A 183 15.92 -1.17 11.39
CA SER A 183 17.08 -0.69 12.15
C SER A 183 17.15 0.84 12.16
N ILE A 184 16.94 1.49 11.02
CA ILE A 184 16.89 2.97 10.94
C ILE A 184 15.73 3.52 11.78
N ILE A 185 14.55 2.90 11.71
CA ILE A 185 13.38 3.32 12.50
C ILE A 185 13.68 3.20 14.00
N LEU A 186 14.28 2.09 14.46
CA LEU A 186 14.63 1.87 15.86
C LEU A 186 15.72 2.84 16.36
N LEU A 187 16.72 3.13 15.52
CA LEU A 187 17.78 4.10 15.86
C LEU A 187 17.24 5.54 15.91
N CYS A 188 16.34 5.90 15.00
CA CYS A 188 15.70 7.21 14.94
C CYS A 188 14.47 7.34 15.85
N LEU A 189 14.03 6.25 16.48
CA LEU A 189 12.85 6.20 17.35
C LEU A 189 12.81 7.32 18.41
N PRO A 190 13.88 7.59 19.19
CA PRO A 190 13.85 8.68 20.17
C PRO A 190 13.71 10.07 19.55
N TRP A 191 14.18 10.27 18.31
CA TRP A 191 14.01 11.53 17.59
C TRP A 191 12.60 11.67 17.02
N ILE A 192 12.05 10.59 16.47
CA ILE A 192 10.69 10.58 15.92
C ILE A 192 9.68 10.82 17.05
N LEU A 193 9.83 10.15 18.19
CA LEU A 193 8.94 10.35 19.34
C LEU A 193 9.01 11.77 19.90
N LYS A 194 10.17 12.43 19.85
CA LYS A 194 10.30 13.86 20.19
C LYS A 194 9.53 14.76 19.22
N CYS A 195 9.54 14.47 17.92
CA CYS A 195 8.77 15.24 16.93
C CYS A 195 7.26 15.12 17.12
N TYR A 196 6.76 14.03 17.70
CA TYR A 196 5.33 13.86 18.00
C TYR A 196 4.85 14.67 19.22
N GLY A 197 5.74 15.29 20.01
CA GLY A 197 5.34 16.19 21.11
C GLY A 197 4.52 15.51 22.21
N LEU A 198 4.78 14.24 22.48
CA LEU A 198 3.98 13.39 23.37
C LEU A 198 4.33 13.57 24.86
N SER A 199 3.39 13.23 25.75
CA SER A 199 3.68 13.11 27.17
C SER A 199 4.72 12.00 27.45
N THR A 200 5.42 12.08 28.57
CA THR A 200 6.46 11.12 28.98
C THR A 200 5.95 9.68 29.06
N GLU A 201 4.73 9.48 29.53
CA GLU A 201 4.06 8.18 29.61
C GLU A 201 3.69 7.62 28.22
N THR A 202 3.18 8.47 27.33
CA THR A 202 2.85 8.06 25.95
C THR A 202 4.11 7.66 25.18
N THR A 203 5.22 8.36 25.42
CA THR A 203 6.52 8.09 24.79
C THR A 203 7.06 6.71 25.18
N GLN A 204 6.95 6.33 26.46
CA GLN A 204 7.39 5.02 26.93
C GLN A 204 6.52 3.89 26.38
N LEU A 205 5.20 4.06 26.37
CA LEU A 205 4.29 3.07 25.79
C LEU A 205 4.48 2.90 24.28
N SER A 206 4.63 4.00 23.53
CA SER A 206 4.96 3.94 22.10
C SER A 206 6.30 3.27 21.85
N TYR A 207 7.31 3.53 22.69
CA TYR A 207 8.62 2.89 22.54
C TYR A 207 8.54 1.37 22.70
N ILE A 208 7.83 0.89 23.74
CA ILE A 208 7.62 -0.55 23.96
C ILE A 208 6.84 -1.17 22.80
N LEU A 209 5.74 -0.54 22.38
CA LEU A 209 4.93 -1.02 21.25
C LEU A 209 5.72 -1.12 19.96
N VAL A 210 6.54 -0.11 19.65
CA VAL A 210 7.36 -0.09 18.43
C VAL A 210 8.48 -1.12 18.51
N MET A 211 9.09 -1.31 19.69
CA MET A 211 10.13 -2.31 19.86
C MET A 211 9.57 -3.74 19.76
N ILE A 212 8.33 -3.98 20.20
CA ILE A 212 7.66 -5.27 20.02
C ILE A 212 7.27 -5.50 18.55
N HIS A 213 6.89 -4.46 17.83
CA HIS A 213 6.41 -4.59 16.46
C HIS A 213 7.53 -4.65 15.40
N ASN A 214 8.58 -3.84 15.60
CA ASN A 214 9.67 -3.66 14.64
C ASN A 214 11.01 -4.28 15.08
N GLY A 215 11.08 -4.86 16.28
CA GLY A 215 12.25 -5.55 16.84
C GLY A 215 12.41 -6.99 16.37
#